data_AF-A0A2L0RWC5-F1
#
_entry.id   AF-A0A2L0RWC5-F1
#
_cell.length_a   1.000
_cell.length_b   1.000
_cell.length_c   1.000
_cell.angle_alpha   90.00
_cell.angle_beta   90.00
_cell.angle_gamma   90.00
#
_symmetry.space_group_name_H-M   'P 1'
#
loop_
_entity.id
_entity.type
_entity.pdbx_description
1 polymer ?
#
loop_
_entity_poly.entity_id
_entity_poly.type
_entity_poly.pdbx_seq_one_letter_code
_entity_poly.pdbx_strand_id
1 'polypeptide(L)' 'MLNGVFWMFCSGATWRVMPERYGPWSTVYQRFRHWCSQGIFDKMLKRLHVKLNTQGLIDLGT' A
#
# COMPACT_ATOMS: atom_id res chain seq x y z
N MET A 1 6.93 7.73 5.72
CA MET A 1 6.43 7.52 4.34
C MET A 1 5.49 6.33 4.22
N LEU A 2 5.96 5.08 4.25
CA LEU A 2 5.07 3.90 4.07
C LEU A 2 3.98 3.82 5.16
N ASN A 3 4.32 4.11 6.41
CA ASN A 3 3.36 4.19 7.51
C ASN A 3 2.24 5.24 7.27
N GLY A 4 2.54 6.33 6.56
CA GLY A 4 1.54 7.32 6.18
C GLY A 4 0.60 6.80 5.10
N VAL A 5 1.14 6.06 4.11
CA VAL A 5 0.33 5.39 3.09
C VAL A 5 -0.58 4.33 3.73
N PHE A 6 -0.07 3.53 4.67
CA PHE A 6 -0.89 2.56 5.39
C PHE A 6 -1.95 3.22 6.26
N TRP A 7 -1.60 4.31 6.96
CA TRP A 7 -2.60 5.05 7.73
C TRP A 7 -3.74 5.54 6.82
N MET A 8 -3.43 6.03 5.62
CA MET A 8 -4.45 6.44 4.65
C MET A 8 -5.35 5.29 4.21
N PHE A 9 -4.79 4.10 3.96
CA PHE A 9 -5.60 2.93 3.61
C PHE A 9 -6.48 2.44 4.76
N CYS A 10 -5.97 2.42 5.99
CA CYS A 10 -6.72 1.93 7.14
C CYS A 10 -7.76 2.94 7.64
N SER A 11 -7.48 4.24 7.55
CA SER A 11 -8.37 5.29 8.07
C SER A 11 -9.47 5.69 7.09
N GLY A 12 -9.25 5.57 5.77
CA GLY A 12 -10.17 6.10 4.75
C GLY A 12 -10.34 7.62 4.78
N ALA A 13 -9.56 8.32 5.60
CA ALA A 13 -9.65 9.75 5.78
C ALA A 13 -9.07 10.50 4.58
N THR A 14 -9.28 11.82 4.51
CA THR A 14 -8.65 12.65 3.47
C THR A 14 -7.16 12.85 3.74
N TRP A 15 -6.33 12.92 2.69
CA TRP A 15 -4.88 13.13 2.82
C TRP A 15 -4.48 14.33 3.70
N ARG A 16 -5.27 15.41 3.65
CA ARG A 16 -4.99 16.65 4.40
C ARG A 16 -5.13 16.51 5.91
N VAL A 17 -5.86 15.50 6.40
CA VAL A 17 -6.00 15.24 7.84
C VAL A 17 -4.98 14.24 8.36
N MET A 18 -4.02 13.82 7.52
CA MET A 18 -2.99 12.88 7.91
C MET A 18 -2.16 13.45 9.06
N PRO A 19 -1.99 12.71 10.17
CA PRO A 19 -1.19 13.15 11.30
C PRO A 19 0.24 13.49 10.90
N GLU A 20 0.76 14.62 11.41
CA GLU A 20 2.10 15.13 11.08
C GLU A 20 3.23 14.15 11.45
N ARG A 21 2.99 13.25 12.41
CA ARG A 21 3.92 12.16 12.77
C ARG A 21 4.32 11.27 11.58
N TYR A 22 3.52 11.24 10.51
CA TYR A 22 3.83 10.47 9.30
C TYR A 22 4.61 11.27 8.25
N GLY A 23 4.90 12.54 8.53
CA GLY A 23 5.51 13.53 7.66
C GLY A 23 4.48 14.34 6.86
N PRO A 24 4.94 15.24 5.98
CA PRO A 24 4.05 16.06 5.16
C PRO A 24 3.18 15.20 4.23
N TRP A 25 1.86 15.42 4.27
CA TRP A 25 0.90 14.65 3.49
C TRP A 25 1.16 14.72 1.98
N SER A 26 1.63 15.87 1.47
CA SER A 26 1.94 16.07 0.06
C SER A 26 3.05 15.14 -0.42
N THR A 27 4.10 14.96 0.39
CA THR A 27 5.23 14.08 0.08
C THR A 27 4.81 12.61 0.09
N VAL A 28 3.97 12.21 1.05
CA VAL A 28 3.42 10.84 1.11
C VAL A 28 2.49 10.58 -0.07
N TYR A 29 1.62 11.53 -0.40
CA TYR A 29 0.72 11.44 -1.55
C TYR A 29 1.49 11.34 -2.87
N GLN A 30 2.51 12.19 -3.09
CA GLN A 30 3.31 12.14 -4.31
C GLN A 30 4.03 10.80 -4.47
N ARG A 31 4.56 10.26 -3.36
CA ARG A 31 5.18 8.93 -3.35
C ARG A 31 4.18 7.84 -3.70
N PHE A 32 3.01 7.88 -3.07
CA PHE A 32 1.91 6.95 -3.33
C PHE A 32 1.50 6.97 -4.81
N ARG A 33 1.24 8.17 -5.36
CA ARG A 33 0.92 8.37 -6.79
C ARG A 33 1.99 7.77 -7.70
N HIS A 34 3.27 7.99 -7.39
CA HIS A 34 4.37 7.43 -8.15
C HIS A 34 4.38 5.89 -8.11
N TRP A 35 4.17 5.31 -6.94
CA TRP A 35 4.10 3.85 -6.79
C TRP A 35 2.92 3.21 -7.52
N CYS A 36 1.76 3.87 -7.52
CA CYS A 36 0.62 3.46 -8.35
C CYS A 36 0.98 3.50 -9.83
N SER A 37 1.62 4.58 -10.30
CA SER A 37 2.02 4.67 -11.71
C SER A 37 3.04 3.61 -12.14
N GLN A 38 3.86 3.12 -11.20
CA GLN A 38 4.86 2.08 -11.44
C GLN A 38 4.33 0.65 -11.23
N GLY A 39 3.05 0.49 -10.85
CA GLY A 39 2.43 -0.80 -10.53
C GLY A 39 3.12 -1.53 -9.38
N ILE A 40 3.67 -0.78 -8.40
CA ILE A 40 4.44 -1.39 -7.30
C ILE A 40 3.53 -2.24 -6.41
N PHE A 41 2.30 -1.78 -6.14
CA PHE A 41 1.35 -2.53 -5.34
C PHE A 41 0.95 -3.84 -6.02
N ASP A 42 0.73 -3.84 -7.33
CA ASP A 42 0.44 -5.05 -8.10
C ASP A 42 1.60 -6.04 -8.04
N LYS A 43 2.84 -5.55 -8.19
CA LYS A 43 4.06 -6.37 -8.08
C LYS A 43 4.21 -6.96 -6.68
N MET A 44 3.93 -6.18 -5.63
CA MET A 44 3.98 -6.66 -4.24
C MET A 44 2.91 -7.73 -4.00
N LEU A 45 1.66 -7.47 -4.40
CA LEU A 45 0.55 -8.41 -4.23
C LEU A 45 0.81 -9.71 -4.98
N LYS A 46 1.28 -9.64 -6.23
CA LYS A 46 1.65 -10.83 -7.01
C LYS A 46 2.72 -11.67 -6.32
N ARG A 47 3.76 -11.05 -5.76
CA ARG A 47 4.82 -11.76 -5.02
C ARG A 47 4.28 -12.39 -3.73
N LEU A 48 3.42 -11.68 -3.01
CA LEU A 48 2.82 -12.20 -1.79
C LEU A 48 1.87 -13.38 -2.10
N HIS A 49 1.05 -13.28 -3.13
CA HIS A 49 0.21 -14.36 -3.60
C HIS A 49 1.02 -15.61 -3.95
N VAL A 50 2.08 -15.47 -4.76
CA VAL A 50 2.94 -16.63 -5.09
C VAL A 50 3.47 -17.27 -3.81
N LYS A 51 3.99 -16.49 -2.86
CA LYS A 51 4.53 -17.02 -1.61
C LYS A 51 3.47 -17.75 -0.78
N LEU A 52 2.29 -17.16 -0.63
CA LEU A 52 1.22 -17.73 0.19
C LEU A 52 0.57 -18.95 -0.45
N ASN A 53 0.47 -18.97 -1.78
CA ASN A 53 0.05 -20.15 -2.55
C ASN A 53 1.05 -21.31 -2.38
N THR A 54 2.36 -21.03 -2.48
CA THR A 54 3.40 -22.05 -2.21
C THR A 54 3.33 -22.61 -0.79
N GLN A 55 2.89 -21.81 0.17
CA GLN A 55 2.72 -22.23 1.57
C GLN A 55 1.38 -22.93 1.84
N GLY A 56 0.50 -23.06 0.84
CA GLY A 56 -0.84 -23.63 1.01
C GLY A 56 -1.75 -22.80 1.92
N LEU A 57 -1.43 -21.53 2.14
CA LEU A 57 -2.17 -20.64 3.04
C LEU A 57 -3.33 -19.91 2.35
N ILE A 58 -3.36 -19.95 1.02
CA ILE A 58 -4.47 -19.42 0.22
C ILE A 58 -4.71 -20.43 -0.90
N ASP A 59 -5.93 -20.94 -0.98
CA ASP A 59 -6.39 -21.75 -2.11
C ASP A 59 -7.09 -20.83 -3.10
N LEU A 60 -6.37 -20.41 -4.15
CA LEU A 60 -6.97 -19.70 -5.28
C LEU A 60 -7.47 -20.74 -6.27
N GLY A 61 -8.49 -21.50 -5.87
CA GLY A 61 -9.26 -22.35 -6.77
C GLY A 61 -10.02 -21.46 -7.78
N THR A 62 -9.38 -21.16 -8.90
CA THR A 62 -10.00 -20.73 -10.15
C THR A 62 -9.35 -21.51 -11.28
#